data_AF-A0A3A4ARZ9-F1
#
_entry.id   AF-A0A3A4ARZ9-F1
#
_cell.length_a   1.000
_cell.length_b   1.000
_cell.length_c   1.000
_cell.angle_alpha   90.00
_cell.angle_beta   90.00
_cell.angle_gamma   90.00
#
_symmetry.space_group_name_H-M   'P 1'
#
loop_
_entity.id
_entity.type
_entity.pdbx_description
1 polymer ?
#
loop_
_entity_poly.entity_id
_entity_poly.type
_entity_poly.pdbx_seq_one_letter_code
_entity_poly.pdbx_strand_id
1 'polypeptide(L)'
;MGGEEWRGFLAECFGVGAEELFVAHGDRVNAELAGVPEDVRFAVFCTYQEMGGHFAQSFDVGIEGRMAERVGRREFAERLAARFDAYVLYGDTEPPGLWSLVLPDATRLLVAMDEEEDRAEIYLATGVIPGLPDVPVDEGLWALR
;
A
#
# COMPACT_ATOMS: atom_id res chain seq x y z
N MET A 1 0.46 -11.23 3.26
CA MET A 1 1.54 -10.30 3.66
C MET A 1 1.41 -10.05 5.17
N GLY A 2 2.51 -9.99 5.92
CA GLY A 2 2.46 -9.81 7.39
C GLY A 2 2.51 -8.33 7.81
N GLY A 3 1.92 -7.97 8.95
CA GLY A 3 1.92 -6.59 9.45
C GLY A 3 3.31 -6.00 9.74
N GLU A 4 4.30 -6.83 10.10
CA GLU A 4 5.69 -6.39 10.30
C GLU A 4 6.40 -6.03 8.98
N GLU A 5 6.13 -6.80 7.93
CA GLU A 5 6.71 -6.54 6.60
C GLU A 5 6.19 -5.21 6.04
N TRP A 6 4.90 -4.96 6.24
CA TRP A 6 4.26 -3.69 5.88
C TRP A 6 4.82 -2.51 6.67
N ARG A 7 5.03 -2.69 7.98
CA ARG A 7 5.65 -1.68 8.84
C ARG A 7 7.05 -1.29 8.34
N GLY A 8 7.87 -2.26 7.98
CA GLY A 8 9.21 -2.01 7.45
C GLY A 8 9.17 -1.21 6.14
N PHE A 9 8.31 -1.61 5.20
CA PHE A 9 8.13 -0.90 3.94
C PHE A 9 7.70 0.55 4.13
N LEU A 10 6.67 0.81 4.95
CA LEU A 10 6.17 2.18 5.16
C LEU A 10 7.22 3.09 5.82
N ALA A 11 7.96 2.57 6.81
CA ALA A 11 9.03 3.32 7.47
C ALA A 11 10.11 3.73 6.46
N GLU A 12 10.56 2.80 5.62
CA GLU A 12 11.56 3.06 4.58
C GLU A 12 11.02 3.98 3.49
N CYS A 13 9.78 3.75 3.05
CA CYS A 13 9.16 4.50 1.96
C CYS A 13 9.04 5.99 2.31
N PHE A 14 8.54 6.32 3.50
CA PHE A 14 8.34 7.71 3.93
C PHE A 14 9.50 8.30 4.73
N GLY A 15 10.52 7.50 5.04
CA GLY A 15 11.68 7.91 5.82
C GLY A 15 11.31 8.37 7.23
N VAL A 16 10.45 7.59 7.90
CA VAL A 16 9.90 7.91 9.24
C VAL A 16 10.41 6.93 10.29
N GLY A 17 10.52 7.40 11.54
CA GLY A 17 10.87 6.57 12.69
C GLY A 17 9.77 5.56 13.05
N ALA A 18 10.12 4.54 13.85
CA ALA A 18 9.14 3.54 14.31
C ALA A 18 8.06 4.15 15.21
N GLU A 19 8.40 5.22 15.91
CA GLU A 19 7.53 6.03 16.77
C GLU A 19 6.58 6.95 15.99
N GLU A 20 6.93 7.28 14.76
CA GLU A 20 6.12 8.11 13.86
C GLU A 20 5.15 7.27 13.01
N LEU A 21 5.23 5.93 13.11
CA LEU A 21 4.49 4.96 12.32
C LEU A 21 3.58 4.09 13.20
N PHE A 22 2.27 4.20 12.96
CA PHE A 22 1.28 3.30 13.51
C PHE A 22 0.88 2.24 12.48
N VAL A 23 0.90 0.96 12.88
CA VAL A 23 0.39 -0.16 12.05
C VAL A 23 -0.32 -1.15 12.97
N ALA A 24 -1.62 -1.35 12.75
CA ALA A 24 -2.42 -2.32 13.51
C ALA A 24 -3.50 -2.99 12.65
N HIS A 25 -3.98 -4.16 13.10
CA HIS A 25 -5.19 -4.75 12.54
C HIS A 25 -6.40 -3.85 12.87
N GLY A 26 -7.37 -3.72 11.97
CA GLY A 26 -8.53 -2.84 12.13
C GLY A 26 -9.27 -3.04 13.46
N ASP A 27 -9.50 -4.30 13.83
CA ASP A 27 -10.16 -4.66 15.11
C ASP A 27 -9.36 -4.32 16.37
N ARG A 28 -8.06 -4.02 16.23
CA ARG A 28 -7.15 -3.76 17.35
C ARG A 28 -6.83 -2.29 17.55
N VAL A 29 -7.20 -1.41 16.62
CA VAL A 29 -6.85 0.03 16.65
C VAL A 29 -7.18 0.67 17.99
N ASN A 30 -8.41 0.51 18.47
CA ASN A 30 -8.86 1.10 19.74
C ASN A 30 -8.07 0.56 20.94
N ALA A 31 -7.74 -0.73 20.94
CA ALA A 31 -6.98 -1.34 22.03
C ALA A 31 -5.52 -0.86 22.04
N GLU A 32 -4.90 -0.67 20.87
CA GLU A 32 -3.52 -0.20 20.76
C GLU A 32 -3.39 1.30 21.01
N LEU A 33 -4.42 2.09 20.71
CA LEU A 33 -4.44 3.53 20.97
C LEU A 33 -4.91 3.89 22.40
N ALA A 34 -5.41 2.94 23.19
CA ALA A 34 -6.00 3.21 24.51
C ALA A 34 -5.05 3.92 25.51
N GLY A 35 -3.73 3.80 25.32
CA GLY A 35 -2.71 4.45 26.13
C GLY A 35 -1.96 5.59 25.44
N VAL A 36 -2.34 5.92 24.20
CA VAL A 36 -1.68 6.96 23.40
C VAL A 36 -2.39 8.30 23.66
N PRO A 37 -1.65 9.37 24.02
CA PRO A 37 -2.24 10.70 24.18
C PRO A 37 -2.92 11.18 22.87
N GLU A 38 -4.06 11.87 23.00
CA GLU A 38 -4.86 12.32 21.85
C GLU A 38 -4.16 13.35 20.95
N ASP A 39 -3.13 14.03 21.48
CA ASP A 39 -2.30 15.00 20.77
C ASP A 39 -1.14 14.36 19.98
N VAL A 40 -0.90 13.06 20.13
CA VAL A 40 0.06 12.34 19.30
C VAL A 40 -0.44 12.29 17.86
N ARG A 41 0.46 12.68 16.94
CA ARG A 41 0.25 12.59 15.50
C ARG A 41 1.27 11.63 14.92
N PHE A 42 0.79 10.56 14.30
CA PHE A 42 1.64 9.68 13.50
C PHE A 42 1.83 10.30 12.12
N ALA A 43 3.07 10.29 11.64
CA ALA A 43 3.40 10.73 10.28
C ALA A 43 2.77 9.79 9.23
N VAL A 44 2.68 8.50 9.58
CA VAL A 44 2.03 7.45 8.80
C VAL A 44 1.16 6.60 9.72
N PHE A 45 -0.12 6.46 9.37
CA PHE A 45 -1.09 5.68 10.11
C PHE A 45 -1.67 4.60 9.20
N CYS A 46 -1.36 3.34 9.46
CA CYS A 46 -1.86 2.23 8.67
C CYS A 46 -2.75 1.29 9.48
N THR A 47 -3.88 0.91 8.89
CA THR A 47 -4.67 -0.22 9.35
C THR A 47 -4.74 -1.30 8.29
N TYR A 48 -4.88 -2.55 8.71
CA TYR A 48 -5.11 -3.66 7.80
C TYR A 48 -6.23 -4.57 8.31
N GLN A 49 -6.92 -5.23 7.40
CA GLN A 49 -8.01 -6.16 7.70
C GLN A 49 -8.05 -7.29 6.68
N GLU A 50 -8.58 -8.44 7.08
CA GLU A 50 -8.91 -9.51 6.14
C GLU A 50 -10.21 -9.15 5.39
N MET A 51 -10.20 -9.34 4.08
CA MET A 51 -11.39 -9.11 3.24
C MET A 51 -11.98 -10.45 2.82
N GLY A 52 -13.31 -10.54 2.74
CA GLY A 52 -13.97 -11.70 2.15
C GLY A 52 -13.94 -11.66 0.60
N GLY A 53 -14.07 -12.82 -0.04
CA GLY A 53 -14.19 -12.95 -1.50
C GLY A 53 -12.88 -13.29 -2.20
N HIS A 54 -12.65 -12.75 -3.40
CA HIS A 54 -11.40 -12.95 -4.13
C HIS A 54 -10.22 -12.23 -3.51
N PHE A 55 -10.47 -11.36 -2.53
CA PHE A 55 -9.43 -10.59 -1.86
C PHE A 55 -9.00 -11.25 -0.55
N ALA A 56 -7.71 -11.21 -0.19
CA ALA A 56 -7.21 -11.80 1.06
C ALA A 56 -7.07 -10.75 2.17
N GLN A 57 -6.59 -9.55 1.84
CA GLN A 57 -6.31 -8.47 2.81
C GLN A 57 -6.52 -7.10 2.17
N SER A 58 -6.99 -6.14 2.96
CA SER A 58 -6.90 -4.72 2.64
C SER A 58 -6.05 -3.93 3.63
N PHE A 59 -5.43 -2.88 3.10
CA PHE A 59 -4.64 -1.92 3.87
C PHE A 59 -5.18 -0.53 3.58
N ASP A 60 -5.28 0.27 4.62
CA ASP A 60 -5.63 1.69 4.61
C ASP A 60 -4.45 2.44 5.22
N VAL A 61 -3.86 3.39 4.49
CA VAL A 61 -2.70 4.17 4.95
C VAL A 61 -3.03 5.64 4.87
N GLY A 62 -3.20 6.30 6.02
CA GLY A 62 -3.24 7.74 6.15
C GLY A 62 -1.84 8.32 6.30
N ILE A 63 -1.51 9.32 5.50
CA ILE A 63 -0.19 10.00 5.51
C ILE A 63 -0.42 11.47 5.82
N GLU A 64 0.36 12.01 6.76
CA GLU A 64 0.35 13.44 7.08
C GLU A 64 0.78 14.27 5.85
N GLY A 65 0.11 15.37 5.53
CA GLY A 65 0.34 16.15 4.30
C GLY A 65 1.80 16.50 4.01
N ARG A 66 2.59 16.91 5.02
CA ARG A 66 4.03 17.19 4.86
C ARG A 66 4.87 15.96 4.44
N MET A 67 4.36 14.76 4.68
CA MET A 67 4.97 13.49 4.27
C MET A 67 4.44 13.03 2.91
N ALA A 68 3.20 13.38 2.57
CA ALA A 68 2.63 13.09 1.25
C ALA A 68 3.43 13.75 0.11
N GLU A 69 3.99 14.94 0.36
CA GLU A 69 4.88 15.60 -0.61
C GLU A 69 6.23 14.88 -0.84
N ARG A 70 6.61 13.94 0.05
CA ARG A 70 7.92 13.26 -0.03
C ARG A 70 7.94 12.09 -1.01
N VAL A 71 6.79 11.44 -1.20
CA VAL A 71 6.67 10.26 -2.07
C VAL A 71 5.42 10.45 -2.91
N GLY A 72 5.62 10.82 -4.17
CA GLY A 72 4.51 10.93 -5.10
C GLY A 72 3.88 9.56 -5.40
N ARG A 73 2.60 9.58 -5.76
CA ARG A 73 1.80 8.43 -6.24
C ARG A 73 2.57 7.37 -7.02
N ARG A 74 3.19 7.79 -8.13
CA ARG A 74 3.96 6.91 -9.01
C ARG A 74 5.16 6.29 -8.31
N GLU A 75 5.91 7.10 -7.57
CA GLU A 75 7.09 6.65 -6.84
C GLU A 75 6.71 5.65 -5.75
N PHE A 76 5.60 5.86 -5.05
CA PHE A 76 5.07 4.90 -4.09
C PHE A 76 4.77 3.55 -4.77
N ALA A 77 4.07 3.57 -5.90
CA ALA A 77 3.74 2.36 -6.65
C ALA A 77 4.99 1.62 -7.16
N GLU A 78 6.01 2.35 -7.63
CA GLU A 78 7.29 1.79 -8.10
C GLU A 78 8.08 1.17 -6.94
N ARG A 79 8.18 1.85 -5.80
CA ARG A 79 8.85 1.33 -4.59
C ARG A 79 8.13 0.11 -4.02
N LEU A 80 6.80 0.15 -4.01
CA LEU A 80 5.96 -0.97 -3.58
C LEU A 80 6.17 -2.18 -4.49
N ALA A 81 6.16 -1.97 -5.80
CA ALA A 81 6.44 -3.01 -6.79
C ALA A 81 7.83 -3.62 -6.58
N ALA A 82 8.87 -2.79 -6.44
CA ALA A 82 10.23 -3.26 -6.18
C ALA A 82 10.35 -4.03 -4.86
N ARG A 83 9.68 -3.59 -3.79
CA ARG A 83 9.75 -4.22 -2.46
C ARG A 83 9.16 -5.63 -2.44
N PHE A 84 8.17 -5.89 -3.29
CA PHE A 84 7.40 -7.13 -3.32
C PHE A 84 7.62 -7.95 -4.60
N ASP A 85 8.64 -7.60 -5.42
CA ASP A 85 8.93 -8.24 -6.71
C ASP A 85 7.69 -8.28 -7.63
N ALA A 86 6.89 -7.21 -7.58
CA ALA A 86 5.64 -7.09 -8.31
C ALA A 86 5.83 -6.28 -9.60
N TYR A 87 5.01 -6.56 -10.61
CA TYR A 87 4.93 -5.78 -11.84
C TYR A 87 3.81 -4.76 -11.76
N VAL A 88 4.08 -3.48 -12.06
CA VAL A 88 3.05 -2.44 -12.17
C VAL A 88 2.34 -2.59 -13.52
N LEU A 89 1.10 -3.08 -13.51
CA LEU A 89 0.18 -2.96 -14.65
C LEU A 89 -0.50 -1.59 -14.58
N TYR A 90 -0.55 -0.92 -15.74
CA TYR A 90 -1.12 0.42 -15.96
C TYR A 90 -2.40 0.71 -15.16
N GLY A 91 -2.53 1.95 -14.66
CA GLY A 91 -3.75 2.40 -14.00
C GLY A 91 -3.87 3.91 -13.67
N ASP A 92 -2.78 4.68 -13.71
CA ASP A 92 -2.79 6.10 -13.26
C ASP A 92 -3.52 7.08 -14.20
N THR A 93 -4.22 6.60 -15.23
CA THR A 93 -4.88 7.47 -16.22
C THR A 93 -6.32 7.78 -15.86
N GLU A 94 -7.13 6.77 -15.47
CA GLU A 94 -8.52 6.99 -15.06
C GLU A 94 -9.10 5.79 -14.27
N PRO A 95 -9.42 5.94 -12.97
CA PRO A 95 -9.17 7.14 -12.15
C PRO A 95 -7.66 7.32 -11.86
N PRO A 96 -7.17 8.57 -11.78
CA PRO A 96 -5.79 8.84 -11.37
C PRO A 96 -5.54 8.32 -9.96
N GLY A 97 -4.33 7.85 -9.71
CA GLY A 97 -3.96 7.27 -8.42
C GLY A 97 -4.40 5.83 -8.21
N LEU A 98 -4.84 5.09 -9.25
CA LEU A 98 -5.15 3.66 -9.15
C LEU A 98 -4.11 2.84 -9.93
N TRP A 99 -3.58 1.77 -9.37
CA TRP A 99 -2.64 0.85 -10.03
C TRP A 99 -3.06 -0.59 -9.78
N SER A 100 -2.68 -1.47 -10.70
CA SER A 100 -2.72 -2.92 -10.45
C SER A 100 -1.28 -3.42 -10.39
N LEU A 101 -0.85 -3.99 -9.28
CA LEU A 101 0.39 -4.74 -9.20
C LEU A 101 0.12 -6.23 -9.37
N VAL A 102 1.07 -6.97 -9.95
CA VAL A 102 1.00 -8.43 -10.04
C VAL A 102 2.24 -9.02 -9.39
N LEU A 103 2.03 -9.81 -8.35
CA LEU A 103 3.08 -10.54 -7.63
C LEU A 103 3.57 -11.75 -8.43
N PRO A 104 4.76 -12.31 -8.12
CA PRO A 104 5.31 -13.47 -8.83
C PRO A 104 4.42 -14.72 -8.79
N ASP A 105 3.53 -14.82 -7.79
CA ASP A 105 2.55 -15.90 -7.64
C ASP A 105 1.23 -15.66 -8.39
N ALA A 106 1.20 -14.66 -9.28
CA ALA A 106 0.04 -14.18 -10.01
C ALA A 106 -1.08 -13.55 -9.14
N THR A 107 -0.81 -13.26 -7.87
CA THR A 107 -1.70 -12.45 -7.04
C THR A 107 -1.72 -11.01 -7.54
N ARG A 108 -2.93 -10.46 -7.75
CA ARG A 108 -3.14 -9.06 -8.08
C ARG A 108 -3.25 -8.22 -6.82
N LEU A 109 -2.51 -7.12 -6.73
CA LEU A 109 -2.71 -6.04 -5.78
C LEU A 109 -3.42 -4.90 -6.50
N LEU A 110 -4.62 -4.52 -6.08
CA LEU A 110 -5.15 -3.20 -6.41
C LEU A 110 -4.51 -2.21 -5.44
N VAL A 111 -3.95 -1.11 -5.94
CA VAL A 111 -3.38 -0.04 -5.12
C VAL A 111 -4.07 1.25 -5.53
N ALA A 112 -4.71 1.96 -4.61
CA ALA A 112 -5.19 3.31 -4.86
C ALA A 112 -4.46 4.25 -3.91
N MET A 113 -4.10 5.45 -4.35
CA MET A 113 -3.65 6.56 -3.52
C MET A 113 -4.50 7.78 -3.85
N ASP A 114 -5.36 8.16 -2.91
CA ASP A 114 -6.10 9.41 -2.97
C ASP A 114 -5.34 10.49 -2.20
N GLU A 115 -5.28 11.70 -2.74
CA GLU A 115 -4.63 12.85 -2.08
C GLU A 115 -5.70 13.92 -1.87
N GLU A 116 -5.96 14.23 -0.60
CA GLU A 116 -6.66 15.44 -0.18
C GLU A 116 -5.63 16.48 0.30
N GLU A 117 -6.04 17.74 0.44
CA GLU A 117 -5.12 18.88 0.72
C GLU A 117 -4.13 18.63 1.87
N ASP A 118 -4.52 17.86 2.89
CA ASP A 118 -3.69 17.60 4.08
C ASP A 118 -3.40 16.11 4.36
N ARG A 119 -3.84 15.19 3.48
CA ARG A 119 -3.71 13.74 3.70
C ARG A 119 -3.64 12.94 2.41
N ALA A 120 -2.91 11.84 2.44
CA ALA A 120 -3.04 10.81 1.41
C ALA A 120 -3.56 9.50 2.01
N GLU A 121 -4.47 8.83 1.30
CA GLU A 121 -5.07 7.56 1.67
C GLU A 121 -4.66 6.47 0.66
N ILE A 122 -4.03 5.40 1.14
CA ILE A 122 -3.65 4.26 0.29
C ILE A 122 -4.55 3.06 0.54
N TYR A 123 -5.26 2.61 -0.48
CA TYR A 123 -6.04 1.37 -0.48
C TYR A 123 -5.25 0.27 -1.16
N LEU A 124 -5.00 -0.85 -0.47
CA LEU A 124 -4.51 -2.08 -1.11
C LEU A 124 -5.53 -3.20 -1.04
N ALA A 125 -5.67 -4.01 -2.08
CA ALA A 125 -6.45 -5.25 -2.04
C ALA A 125 -5.78 -6.38 -2.83
N THR A 126 -5.52 -7.51 -2.19
CA THR A 126 -4.81 -8.69 -2.74
C THR A 126 -5.79 -9.73 -3.26
N GLY A 127 -5.74 -10.21 -4.50
CA GLY A 127 -6.63 -11.31 -4.95
C GLY A 127 -6.12 -12.17 -6.11
N VAL A 128 -6.57 -13.43 -6.18
CA VAL A 128 -6.19 -14.36 -7.27
C VAL A 128 -7.02 -14.06 -8.52
N ILE A 129 -6.37 -13.94 -9.69
CA ILE A 129 -7.08 -13.78 -10.97
C ILE A 129 -7.61 -15.16 -11.45
N PRO A 130 -8.93 -15.38 -11.55
CA PRO A 130 -9.45 -16.59 -12.17
C PRO A 130 -9.15 -16.56 -13.68
N GLY A 131 -8.37 -17.53 -14.19
CA GLY A 131 -8.18 -17.71 -15.63
C GLY A 131 -6.90 -17.12 -16.25
N LEU A 132 -5.82 -16.94 -15.48
CA LEU A 132 -4.49 -16.64 -16.03
C LEU A 132 -3.54 -17.86 -15.96
N PRO A 133 -3.81 -19.00 -16.65
CA PRO A 133 -2.75 -19.89 -17.06
C PRO A 133 -2.09 -19.29 -18.32
N ASP A 134 -0.78 -19.14 -18.32
CA ASP A 134 0.03 -18.94 -19.54
C ASP A 134 -0.04 -17.57 -20.24
N VAL A 135 -0.13 -16.43 -19.53
CA VAL A 135 0.23 -15.14 -20.14
C VAL A 135 1.75 -14.98 -20.08
N PRO A 136 2.47 -15.02 -21.22
CA PRO A 136 3.90 -14.76 -21.22
C PRO A 136 4.14 -13.32 -20.79
N VAL A 137 4.93 -13.15 -19.73
CA VAL A 137 5.50 -11.86 -19.34
C VAL A 137 6.50 -11.49 -20.45
N ASP A 138 6.09 -10.67 -21.42
CA ASP A 138 6.97 -10.20 -22.51
C ASP A 138 7.65 -8.87 -22.18
N GLU A 139 8.70 -8.52 -22.95
CA GLU A 139 9.54 -7.33 -22.76
C GLU A 139 8.80 -5.97 -22.84
N GLY A 140 7.53 -5.97 -23.22
CA GLY A 140 6.61 -4.81 -23.17
C GLY A 140 5.98 -4.57 -21.79
N LEU A 141 6.10 -5.52 -20.85
CA LEU A 141 5.89 -5.31 -19.42
C LEU A 141 7.16 -4.69 -18.86
N TRP A 142 7.12 -3.38 -18.63
CA TRP A 142 8.27 -2.54 -18.33
C TRP A 142 9.13 -3.11 -17.18
N ALA A 143 10.24 -3.74 -17.54
CA ALA A 143 11.39 -3.84 -16.66
C ALA A 143 11.95 -2.42 -16.51
N LEU A 144 11.70 -1.79 -15.36
CA LEU A 144 12.38 -0.55 -14.99
C LEU A 144 13.89 -0.84 -14.92
N ARG A 145 14.65 -0.23 -15.83
CA ARG A 145 16.10 -0.07 -15.72
C ARG A 145 16.43 1.24 -15.02
#